data_AF-R1F4J4-F1
#
_entry.id   AF-R1F4J4-F1
#
_cell.length_a   1.000
_cell.length_b   1.000
_cell.length_c   1.000
_cell.angle_alpha   90.00
_cell.angle_beta   90.00
_cell.angle_gamma   90.00
#
_symmetry.space_group_name_H-M   'P 1'
#
loop_
_entity.id
_entity.type
_entity.pdbx_description
1 polymer ?
#
loop_
_entity_poly.entity_id
_entity_poly.type
_entity_poly.pdbx_seq_one_letter_code
_entity_poly.pdbx_strand_id
1 'polypeptide(L)'
;MTQQNEQQRTRMLSLLRDGERRMLTQLSGLLRSCADEINAELDKEELLETLEQPITVEYLSGVVQHHLFERLHKGDMAAAQRMLSQYQQDIEAMLSKEQALEEQEAPLVNAPA
;
A
#
# COMPACT_ATOMS: atom_id res chain seq x y z
N MET A 1 22.58 -24.50 -19.22
CA MET A 1 22.00 -23.97 -17.96
C MET A 1 21.11 -22.74 -18.19
N THR A 2 21.38 -21.86 -19.16
CA THR A 2 20.58 -20.64 -19.45
C THR A 2 19.21 -20.90 -20.09
N GLN A 3 19.14 -21.78 -21.09
CA GLN A 3 17.90 -22.04 -21.84
C GLN A 3 16.79 -22.70 -20.98
N GLN A 4 17.19 -23.57 -20.03
CA GLN A 4 16.27 -24.19 -19.07
C GLN A 4 15.70 -23.14 -18.09
N ASN A 5 16.50 -22.15 -17.70
CA ASN A 5 16.10 -21.06 -16.82
C ASN A 5 15.11 -20.12 -17.53
N GLU A 6 15.34 -19.80 -18.81
CA GLU A 6 14.39 -19.04 -19.63
C GLU A 6 13.05 -19.77 -19.80
N GLN A 7 13.07 -21.07 -20.08
CA GLN A 7 11.85 -21.88 -20.17
C GLN A 7 11.08 -21.94 -18.84
N GLN A 8 11.80 -22.04 -17.70
CA GLN A 8 11.18 -21.97 -16.37
C GLN A 8 10.54 -20.60 -16.13
N ARG A 9 11.23 -19.50 -16.48
CA ARG A 9 10.70 -18.14 -16.34
C ARG A 9 9.45 -17.92 -17.19
N THR A 10 9.44 -18.39 -18.43
CA THR A 10 8.26 -18.29 -19.32
C THR A 10 7.07 -19.06 -18.75
N ARG A 11 7.28 -20.27 -18.22
CA ARG A 11 6.22 -21.05 -17.56
C ARG A 11 5.66 -20.32 -16.34
N MET A 12 6.54 -19.77 -15.49
CA MET A 12 6.13 -18.99 -14.31
C MET A 12 5.28 -17.79 -14.73
N LEU A 13 5.71 -17.02 -15.72
CA LEU A 13 4.97 -15.86 -16.22
C LEU A 13 3.60 -16.25 -16.81
N SER A 14 3.52 -17.38 -17.52
CA SER A 14 2.24 -17.90 -18.02
C SER A 14 1.29 -18.22 -16.88
N LEU A 15 1.76 -18.95 -15.86
CA LEU A 15 0.95 -19.31 -14.70
C LEU A 15 0.44 -18.09 -13.93
N LEU A 16 1.27 -17.04 -13.80
CA LEU A 16 0.88 -15.79 -13.17
C LEU A 16 -0.22 -15.08 -13.96
N ARG A 17 -0.07 -14.96 -15.28
CA ARG A 17 -1.09 -14.35 -16.16
C ARG A 17 -2.41 -15.12 -16.14
N ASP A 18 -2.35 -16.45 -16.14
CA ASP A 18 -3.55 -17.29 -16.06
C ASP A 18 -4.22 -17.16 -14.68
N GLY A 19 -3.43 -17.06 -13.61
CA GLY A 19 -3.91 -16.79 -12.26
C GLY A 19 -4.62 -15.43 -12.18
N GLU A 20 -3.98 -14.38 -12.68
CA GLU A 20 -4.53 -13.02 -12.75
C GLU A 20 -5.85 -12.99 -13.52
N ARG A 21 -5.90 -13.62 -14.70
CA ARG A 21 -7.12 -13.70 -15.52
C ARG A 21 -8.27 -14.39 -14.79
N ARG A 22 -7.99 -15.48 -14.07
CA ARG A 22 -9.01 -16.17 -13.25
C ARG A 22 -9.50 -15.27 -12.11
N MET A 23 -8.59 -14.62 -11.40
CA MET A 23 -8.94 -13.71 -10.31
C MET A 23 -9.81 -12.55 -10.80
N LEU A 24 -9.46 -11.93 -11.93
CA LEU A 24 -10.26 -10.84 -12.52
C LEU A 24 -11.66 -11.32 -12.90
N THR A 25 -11.77 -12.52 -13.47
CA THR A 25 -13.08 -13.10 -13.82
C THR A 25 -13.93 -13.36 -12.58
N GLN A 26 -13.33 -13.91 -11.52
CA GLN A 26 -14.00 -14.15 -10.25
C GLN A 26 -14.45 -12.83 -9.60
N LEU A 27 -13.60 -11.81 -9.61
CA LEU A 27 -13.91 -10.49 -9.09
C LEU A 27 -15.10 -9.87 -9.84
N SER A 28 -15.12 -9.92 -11.18
CA SER A 28 -16.27 -9.44 -11.96
C SER A 28 -17.56 -10.17 -11.61
N GLY A 29 -17.50 -11.49 -11.39
CA GLY A 29 -18.64 -12.28 -10.95
C GLY A 29 -19.16 -11.84 -9.58
N LEU A 30 -18.26 -11.67 -8.61
CA LEU A 30 -18.59 -11.20 -7.26
C LEU A 30 -19.21 -9.80 -7.28
N LEU A 31 -18.62 -8.86 -8.03
CA LEU A 31 -19.14 -7.50 -8.15
C LEU A 31 -20.55 -7.48 -8.72
N ARG A 32 -20.84 -8.36 -9.68
CA ARG A 32 -22.19 -8.50 -10.23
C ARG A 32 -23.18 -9.02 -9.18
N SER A 33 -22.85 -10.11 -8.50
CA SER A 33 -23.70 -10.64 -7.43
C SER A 33 -23.93 -9.61 -6.32
N CYS A 34 -22.89 -8.87 -5.91
CA CYS A 34 -23.04 -7.80 -4.92
C CYS A 34 -23.91 -6.65 -5.43
N ALA A 35 -23.78 -6.23 -6.69
CA ALA A 35 -24.66 -5.19 -7.25
C ALA A 35 -26.12 -5.65 -7.25
N ASP A 36 -26.37 -6.89 -7.67
CA ASP A 36 -27.71 -7.48 -7.69
C ASP A 36 -28.30 -7.57 -6.26
N GLU A 37 -27.52 -8.03 -5.28
CA GLU A 37 -27.92 -8.12 -3.86
C GLU A 37 -28.20 -6.74 -3.26
N ILE A 38 -27.32 -5.75 -3.48
CA ILE A 38 -27.50 -4.39 -2.97
C ILE A 38 -28.77 -3.77 -3.55
N ASN A 39 -28.97 -3.87 -4.87
CA ASN A 39 -30.17 -3.33 -5.50
C ASN A 39 -31.44 -4.04 -5.00
N ALA A 40 -31.39 -5.35 -4.77
CA ALA A 40 -32.53 -6.10 -4.22
C ALA A 40 -32.87 -5.68 -2.79
N GLU A 41 -31.88 -5.42 -1.93
CA GLU A 41 -32.13 -4.88 -0.59
C GLU A 41 -32.66 -3.44 -0.62
N LEU A 42 -32.11 -2.59 -1.49
CA LEU A 42 -32.60 -1.22 -1.69
C LEU A 42 -34.05 -1.18 -2.20
N ASP A 43 -34.43 -2.12 -3.07
CA ASP A 43 -35.80 -2.25 -3.57
C ASP A 43 -36.77 -2.67 -2.46
N LYS A 44 -36.37 -3.64 -1.62
CA LYS A 44 -37.17 -4.06 -0.44
C LYS A 44 -37.42 -2.92 0.55
N GLU A 45 -36.46 -2.00 0.67
CA GLU A 45 -36.55 -0.84 1.56
C GLU A 45 -37.21 0.38 0.87
N GLU A 46 -37.69 0.25 -0.37
CA GLU A 46 -38.23 1.34 -1.19
C GLU A 46 -37.23 2.52 -1.40
N LEU A 47 -35.94 2.24 -1.21
CA LEU A 47 -34.86 3.22 -1.35
C LEU A 47 -34.33 3.31 -2.79
N LEU A 48 -34.60 2.29 -3.62
CA LEU A 48 -34.12 2.26 -5.00
C LEU A 48 -34.64 3.46 -5.81
N GLU A 49 -35.88 3.91 -5.57
CA GLU A 49 -36.48 5.07 -6.23
C GLU A 49 -35.84 6.41 -5.81
N THR A 50 -35.13 6.44 -4.68
CA THR A 50 -34.40 7.62 -4.21
C THR A 50 -33.07 7.81 -4.93
N LEU A 51 -32.57 6.76 -5.59
CA LEU A 51 -31.35 6.79 -6.38
C LEU A 51 -31.66 7.23 -7.81
N GLU A 52 -30.80 8.08 -8.38
CA GLU A 52 -30.89 8.46 -9.80
C GLU A 52 -30.70 7.26 -10.73
N GLN A 53 -29.94 6.26 -10.29
CA GLN A 53 -29.66 5.02 -11.01
C GLN A 53 -29.37 3.88 -10.04
N PRO A 54 -29.68 2.62 -10.41
CA PRO A 54 -29.30 1.46 -9.61
C PRO A 54 -27.78 1.33 -9.50
N ILE A 55 -27.33 0.60 -8.49
CA ILE A 55 -25.92 0.29 -8.28
C ILE A 55 -25.43 -0.60 -9.43
N THR A 56 -24.38 -0.17 -10.12
CA THR A 56 -23.79 -0.89 -11.25
C THR A 56 -22.49 -1.59 -10.88
N VAL A 57 -22.10 -2.56 -11.70
CA VAL A 57 -20.80 -3.24 -11.57
C VAL A 57 -19.65 -2.27 -11.75
N GLU A 58 -19.78 -1.31 -12.67
CA GLU A 58 -18.79 -0.26 -12.93
C GLU A 58 -18.60 0.64 -11.70
N TYR A 59 -19.69 1.01 -11.02
CA TYR A 59 -19.63 1.79 -9.80
C TYR A 59 -18.90 1.04 -8.69
N LEU A 60 -19.28 -0.21 -8.42
CA LEU A 60 -18.61 -1.04 -7.41
C LEU A 60 -17.15 -1.31 -7.77
N SER A 61 -16.84 -1.51 -9.05
CA SER A 61 -15.46 -1.64 -9.53
C SER A 61 -14.65 -0.38 -9.21
N GLY A 62 -15.20 0.81 -9.43
CA GLY A 62 -14.56 2.07 -9.07
C GLY A 62 -14.30 2.21 -7.56
N VAL A 63 -15.28 1.86 -6.73
CA VAL A 63 -15.13 1.86 -5.26
C VAL A 63 -14.04 0.90 -4.80
N VAL A 64 -14.02 -0.33 -5.33
CA VAL A 64 -13.01 -1.34 -5.00
C VAL A 64 -11.62 -0.89 -5.46
N GLN A 65 -11.48 -0.37 -6.68
CA GLN A 65 -10.21 0.16 -7.17
C GLN A 65 -9.69 1.30 -6.30
N HIS A 66 -10.56 2.23 -5.91
CA HIS A 66 -10.21 3.32 -5.02
C HIS A 66 -9.74 2.80 -3.65
N HIS A 67 -10.46 1.86 -3.05
CA HIS A 67 -10.09 1.29 -1.76
C HIS A 67 -8.78 0.49 -1.82
N LEU A 68 -8.56 -0.30 -2.88
CA LEU A 68 -7.31 -1.02 -3.10
C LEU A 68 -6.14 -0.05 -3.30
N PHE A 69 -6.35 1.01 -4.08
CA PHE A 69 -5.37 2.09 -4.26
C PHE A 69 -5.01 2.70 -2.91
N GLU A 70 -5.99 3.12 -2.12
CA GLU A 70 -5.73 3.70 -0.80
C GLU A 70 -4.95 2.75 0.11
N ARG A 71 -5.31 1.46 0.15
CA ARG A 71 -4.62 0.48 1.01
C ARG A 71 -3.17 0.26 0.60
N LEU A 72 -2.90 0.19 -0.70
CA LEU A 72 -1.54 0.08 -1.22
C LEU A 72 -0.69 1.29 -0.81
N HIS A 73 -1.21 2.50 -1.06
CA HIS A 73 -0.47 3.74 -0.81
C HIS A 73 -0.37 4.08 0.68
N LYS A 74 -1.36 3.71 1.52
CA LYS A 74 -1.27 3.82 2.99
C LYS A 74 -0.15 2.93 3.53
N GLY A 75 0.05 1.74 2.96
CA GLY A 75 1.18 0.86 3.27
C GLY A 75 2.53 1.50 2.94
N ASP A 76 2.64 2.09 1.76
CA ASP A 76 3.85 2.79 1.31
C ASP A 76 4.15 4.04 2.14
N MET A 77 3.12 4.82 2.50
CA MET A 77 3.25 5.98 3.38
C MET A 77 3.73 5.57 4.78
N ALA A 78 3.23 4.47 5.34
CA ALA A 78 3.69 3.95 6.63
C ALA A 78 5.14 3.44 6.57
N ALA A 79 5.60 2.92 5.42
CA ALA A 79 7.00 2.57 5.21
C ALA A 79 7.89 3.82 5.09
N ALA A 80 7.45 4.83 4.33
CA ALA A 80 8.16 6.10 4.17
C ALA A 80 8.31 6.86 5.50
N GLN A 81 7.26 6.91 6.31
CA GLN A 81 7.31 7.52 7.65
C GLN A 81 8.31 6.83 8.57
N ARG A 82 8.36 5.49 8.57
CA ARG A 82 9.35 4.73 9.34
C ARG A 82 10.78 5.04 8.91
N MET A 83 11.03 5.09 7.60
CA MET A 83 12.35 5.48 7.07
C MET A 83 12.72 6.91 7.47
N LEU A 84 11.78 7.86 7.37
CA LEU A 84 12.01 9.25 7.77
C LEU A 84 12.35 9.36 9.26
N SER A 85 11.60 8.69 10.13
CA SER A 85 11.88 8.68 11.58
C SER A 85 13.24 8.06 11.91
N GLN A 86 13.65 7.00 11.21
CA GLN A 86 14.97 6.41 11.39
C GLN A 86 16.07 7.40 11.00
N TYR A 87 15.95 8.07 9.84
CA TYR A 87 16.92 9.08 9.42
C TYR A 87 17.02 10.24 10.40
N GLN A 88 15.90 10.70 10.96
CA GLN A 88 15.90 11.76 11.97
C GLN A 88 16.66 11.33 13.24
N GLN A 89 16.40 10.11 13.72
CA GLN A 89 17.11 9.54 14.88
C GLN A 89 18.60 9.37 14.61
N ASP A 90 18.99 8.91 13.42
CA ASP A 90 20.39 8.74 13.04
C ASP A 90 21.11 10.10 13.00
N ILE A 91 20.47 11.14 12.44
CA ILE A 91 21.01 12.51 12.42
C ILE A 91 21.18 13.05 13.84
N GLU A 92 20.17 12.91 14.71
CA GLU A 92 20.25 13.33 16.11
C GLU A 92 21.38 12.60 16.86
N ALA A 93 21.55 11.30 16.61
CA ALA A 93 22.61 10.50 17.21
C ALA A 93 24.01 10.91 16.71
N MET A 94 24.14 11.31 15.44
CA MET A 94 25.39 11.84 14.89
C MET A 94 25.74 13.21 15.50
N LEU A 95 24.77 14.13 15.57
CA LEU A 95 24.96 15.45 16.19
C LEU A 95 25.32 15.34 17.67
N SER A 96 24.67 14.44 18.40
CA SER A 96 24.95 14.19 19.82
C SER A 96 26.35 13.61 20.05
N LYS A 97 26.85 12.78 19.13
CA LYS A 97 28.23 12.26 19.16
C LYS A 97 29.26 13.34 18.81
N GLU A 98 28.95 14.20 17.85
CA GLU A 98 29.79 15.35 17.51
C GLU A 98 29.95 16.30 18.71
N GLN A 99 28.85 16.63 19.39
CA GLN A 99 28.87 17.45 20.61
C GLN A 99 29.69 16.80 21.74
N ALA A 100 29.54 15.49 21.94
CA ALA A 100 30.31 14.76 22.96
C ALA A 100 31.82 14.68 22.66
N LEU A 101 32.20 14.72 21.38
CA LEU A 101 33.61 14.78 20.94
C LEU A 101 34.19 16.19 21.13
N GLU A 102 33.41 17.25 20.83
CA GLU A 102 33.82 18.64 21.07
C GLU A 102 33.99 18.96 22.56
N GLU A 103 33.18 18.36 23.45
CA GLU A 103 33.31 18.52 24.90
C GLU A 103 34.53 17.76 25.49
N GLN A 104 35.04 16.72 24.82
CA GLN A 104 36.24 15.99 25.25
C GLN A 104 37.57 16.62 24.80
N GLU A 105 37.55 17.51 23.79
CA GLU A 105 38.74 18.22 23.30
C GLU A 105 38.99 19.58 23.99
N ALA A 106 38.13 20.03 24.91
CA ALA A 106 38.39 21.24 25.70
C ALA A 106 39.60 21.03 26.64
N PRO A 107 40.77 21.69 26.39
CA PRO A 107 41.96 21.45 27.18
C PRO A 107 41.82 22.10 28.56
N LEU A 108 42.35 21.40 29.57
CA LEU A 108 42.67 21.92 30.91
C LEU A 108 43.54 23.18 30.81
N VAL A 109 42.93 24.36 30.65
CA VAL A 109 43.60 25.66 30.80
C VAL A 109 42.76 26.50 31.73
N ASN A 110 42.92 26.27 33.05
CA ASN A 110 42.83 27.32 34.07
C ASN A 110 43.25 26.71 35.43
N ALA A 111 44.55 26.73 35.71
CA ALA A 111 45.08 26.72 37.07
C ALA A 111 45.67 28.11 37.34
N PRO A 112 45.11 28.90 38.28
CA PRO A 112 45.75 30.16 38.68
C PRO A 112 46.93 29.87 39.62
N ALA A 113 47.97 30.71 39.48
CA ALA A 113 49.21 30.71 40.26
C ALA A 113 49.04 31.25 41.69
#